data_AF-A0A2E1AI68-F1
#
_entry.id   AF-A0A2E1AI68-F1
#
_cell.length_a   1.000
_cell.length_b   1.000
_cell.length_c   1.000
_cell.angle_alpha   90.00
_cell.angle_beta   90.00
_cell.angle_gamma   90.00
#
_symmetry.space_group_name_H-M   'P 1'
#
loop_
_entity.id
_entity.type
_entity.pdbx_description
1 polymer ?
#
loop_
_entity_poly.entity_id
_entity_poly.type
_entity_poly.pdbx_seq_one_letter_code
_entity_poly.pdbx_strand_id
1 'polypeptide(L)'
;MSLIAANLNKTLPFLLMDAHHLLRIQDKDCQLLNRHSNRVEVLLQLLRAFEQIQRQQLRMTNQLRQVLKQYYPVMLQLFSDVNTKIALAFLQTYPTPQLAHDLTRTDLEHFLRAHGYNHMRRLDVLHQTLRTPILLATVWQGAAAHAQALVPVVQTLNQQLGRIKRDIRQTFIDHPEAA
;
A
#
# COMPACT_ATOMS: atom_id res chain seq x y z
N MET A 1 -1.85 -30.65 -12.44
CA MET A 1 -1.98 -29.17 -12.48
C MET A 1 -2.41 -28.67 -11.11
N SER A 2 -1.43 -28.67 -10.19
CA SER A 2 -1.61 -28.89 -8.76
C SER A 2 -2.19 -27.69 -8.01
N LEU A 3 -2.95 -27.98 -6.95
CA LEU A 3 -3.58 -27.06 -5.98
C LEU A 3 -2.63 -26.01 -5.36
N ILE A 4 -1.32 -26.15 -5.56
CA ILE A 4 -0.25 -25.29 -5.04
C ILE A 4 -0.33 -23.86 -5.62
N ALA A 5 -0.67 -23.71 -6.91
CA ALA A 5 -0.74 -22.40 -7.56
C ALA A 5 -1.95 -21.55 -7.11
N ALA A 6 -3.04 -22.20 -6.70
CA ALA A 6 -4.27 -21.54 -6.27
C ALA A 6 -4.19 -21.03 -4.82
N ASN A 7 -3.37 -21.68 -3.97
CA ASN A 7 -3.29 -21.35 -2.55
C ASN A 7 -2.41 -20.11 -2.27
N LEU A 8 -1.44 -19.82 -3.14
CA LEU A 8 -0.52 -18.68 -3.01
C LEU A 8 -1.22 -17.31 -3.06
N ASN A 9 -2.31 -17.16 -3.80
CA ASN A 9 -2.98 -15.86 -3.94
C ASN A 9 -3.73 -15.42 -2.67
N LYS A 10 -4.09 -16.36 -1.79
CA LYS A 10 -4.73 -16.09 -0.49
C LYS A 10 -3.75 -16.00 0.68
N THR A 11 -2.57 -16.64 0.55
CA THR A 11 -1.59 -16.78 1.64
C THR A 11 -0.43 -15.80 1.56
N LEU A 12 -0.23 -15.07 0.44
CA LEU A 12 0.83 -14.08 0.27
C LEU A 12 1.05 -13.09 1.44
N PRO A 13 0.03 -12.53 2.12
CA PRO A 13 0.28 -11.65 3.28
C PRO A 13 0.74 -12.40 4.54
N PHE A 14 0.40 -13.69 4.69
CA PHE A 14 0.85 -14.54 5.79
C PHE A 14 2.23 -15.17 5.51
N LEU A 15 2.47 -15.61 4.28
CA LEU A 15 3.74 -16.20 3.84
C LEU A 15 4.93 -15.22 3.88
N LEU A 16 4.70 -13.91 3.90
CA LEU A 16 5.78 -12.91 3.92
C LEU A 16 6.33 -12.61 5.32
N MET A 17 5.54 -12.86 6.38
CA MET A 17 6.05 -12.84 7.76
C MET A 17 6.68 -14.20 8.12
N ASP A 18 6.23 -15.26 7.45
CA ASP A 18 6.70 -16.63 7.63
C ASP A 18 7.73 -17.09 6.59
N ALA A 19 8.21 -16.28 5.64
CA ALA A 19 9.13 -16.76 4.60
C ALA A 19 10.44 -17.30 5.20
N HIS A 20 10.93 -16.66 6.27
CA HIS A 20 12.04 -17.16 7.06
C HIS A 20 11.68 -18.43 7.87
N HIS A 21 10.40 -18.60 8.21
CA HIS A 21 9.88 -19.78 8.92
C HIS A 21 9.65 -20.96 7.96
N LEU A 22 9.09 -20.74 6.77
CA LEU A 22 8.83 -21.74 5.73
C LEU A 22 10.10 -22.36 5.17
N LEU A 23 11.19 -21.59 5.08
CA LEU A 23 12.51 -22.13 4.74
C LEU A 23 13.19 -22.89 5.90
N ARG A 24 12.56 -22.93 7.07
CA ARG A 24 13.01 -23.62 8.29
C ARG A 24 12.06 -24.75 8.71
N ILE A 25 10.88 -24.90 8.10
CA ILE A 25 9.98 -26.03 8.38
C ILE A 25 10.61 -27.28 7.75
N GLN A 26 11.21 -28.11 8.59
CA GLN A 26 11.47 -29.52 8.32
C GLN A 26 10.12 -30.25 8.29
N ASP A 27 9.36 -30.08 7.21
CA ASP A 27 8.21 -30.92 6.94
C ASP A 27 8.74 -32.24 6.36
N LYS A 28 8.21 -33.38 6.79
CA LYS A 28 8.71 -34.70 6.33
C LYS A 28 8.43 -34.94 4.84
N ASP A 29 7.46 -34.20 4.28
CA ASP A 29 7.09 -34.22 2.86
C ASP A 29 7.66 -33.02 2.07
N CYS A 30 8.35 -32.09 2.73
CA CYS A 30 9.03 -30.95 2.10
C CYS A 30 10.49 -31.32 1.84
N GLN A 31 10.82 -31.59 0.58
CA GLN A 31 12.22 -31.73 0.18
C GLN A 31 12.98 -30.44 0.56
N LEU A 32 14.13 -30.60 1.20
CA LEU A 32 15.03 -29.49 1.51
C LEU A 32 15.44 -28.85 0.19
N LEU A 33 14.90 -27.65 -0.11
CA LEU A 33 15.41 -26.80 -1.19
C LEU A 33 16.93 -26.74 -1.01
N ASN A 34 17.68 -27.24 -2.00
CA ASN A 34 19.13 -27.23 -1.90
C ASN A 34 19.58 -25.76 -1.84
N ARG A 35 19.95 -25.29 -0.63
CA ARG A 35 20.22 -23.88 -0.33
C ARG A 35 21.36 -23.29 -1.17
N HIS A 36 22.08 -24.13 -1.90
CA HIS A 36 23.20 -23.79 -2.78
C HIS A 36 22.81 -23.64 -4.27
N SER A 37 21.52 -23.73 -4.61
CA SER A 37 21.06 -23.33 -5.93
C SER A 37 21.05 -21.80 -6.03
N ASN A 38 21.76 -21.25 -7.03
CA ASN A 38 21.78 -19.81 -7.32
C ASN A 38 20.36 -19.20 -7.39
N ARG A 39 19.33 -19.97 -7.76
CA ARG A 39 17.93 -19.50 -7.83
C ARG A 39 17.29 -19.32 -6.45
N VAL A 40 17.61 -20.18 -5.48
CA VAL A 40 17.13 -20.06 -4.09
C VAL A 40 17.77 -18.84 -3.42
N GLU A 41 19.05 -18.57 -3.69
CA GLU A 41 19.74 -17.37 -3.20
C GLU A 41 19.12 -16.07 -3.76
N VAL A 42 18.82 -16.04 -5.06
CA VAL A 42 18.13 -14.89 -5.69
C VAL A 42 16.75 -14.67 -5.06
N LEU A 43 15.97 -15.73 -4.86
CA LEU A 43 14.66 -15.63 -4.21
C LEU A 43 14.77 -15.05 -2.79
N LEU A 44 15.76 -15.50 -2.01
CA LEU A 44 16.03 -14.98 -0.67
C LEU A 44 16.44 -13.50 -0.68
N GLN A 45 17.26 -13.07 -1.65
CA GLN A 45 17.63 -11.67 -1.81
C GLN A 45 16.41 -10.80 -2.16
N LEU A 46 15.54 -11.27 -3.05
CA LEU A 46 14.30 -10.58 -3.42
C LEU A 46 13.34 -10.45 -2.22
N LEU A 47 13.20 -11.50 -1.40
CA LEU A 47 12.39 -11.46 -0.17
C LEU A 47 12.94 -10.44 0.84
N ARG A 48 14.26 -10.40 1.04
CA ARG A 48 14.89 -9.39 1.92
C ARG A 48 14.67 -7.97 1.40
N ALA A 49 14.82 -7.76 0.09
CA ALA A 49 14.53 -6.48 -0.54
C ALA A 49 13.06 -6.08 -0.36
N PHE A 50 12.13 -7.03 -0.55
CA PHE A 50 10.70 -6.83 -0.32
C PHE A 50 10.43 -6.32 1.10
N GLU A 51 10.94 -7.01 2.13
CA GLU A 51 10.75 -6.61 3.52
C GLU A 51 11.33 -5.22 3.82
N GLN A 52 12.52 -4.91 3.28
CA GLN A 52 13.15 -3.60 3.47
C GLN A 52 12.30 -2.47 2.90
N ILE A 53 11.78 -2.64 1.67
CA ILE A 53 10.89 -1.67 1.03
C ILE A 53 9.57 -1.58 1.79
N GLN A 54 9.03 -2.70 2.29
CA GLN A 54 7.80 -2.70 3.08
C GLN A 54 7.99 -1.90 4.39
N ARG A 55 9.11 -2.09 5.08
CA ARG A 55 9.45 -1.28 6.27
C ARG A 55 9.57 0.21 5.94
N GLN A 56 10.17 0.57 4.79
CA GLN A 56 10.23 1.96 4.33
C GLN A 56 8.83 2.53 4.04
N GLN A 57 7.99 1.79 3.33
CA GLN A 57 6.61 2.18 3.03
C GLN A 57 5.81 2.42 4.31
N LEU A 58 5.92 1.53 5.30
CA LEU A 58 5.24 1.69 6.58
C LEU A 58 5.70 2.97 7.30
N ARG A 59 7.01 3.24 7.34
CA ARG A 59 7.56 4.47 7.94
C ARG A 59 7.03 5.72 7.25
N MET A 60 7.10 5.78 5.91
CA MET A 60 6.63 6.94 5.15
C MET A 60 5.13 7.14 5.26
N THR A 61 4.35 6.07 5.28
CA THR A 61 2.90 6.12 5.50
C THR A 61 2.56 6.65 6.90
N ASN A 62 3.28 6.20 7.93
CA ASN A 62 3.09 6.67 9.30
C ASN A 62 3.46 8.15 9.45
N GLN A 63 4.56 8.57 8.82
CA GLN A 63 4.96 9.98 8.77
C GLN A 63 3.90 10.83 8.06
N LEU A 64 3.37 10.36 6.92
CA LEU A 64 2.28 11.02 6.22
C LEU A 64 1.04 11.14 7.11
N ARG A 65 0.62 10.06 7.79
CA ARG A 65 -0.50 10.10 8.74
C ARG A 65 -0.26 11.11 9.87
N GLN A 66 0.95 11.18 10.41
CA GLN A 66 1.29 12.13 11.48
C GLN A 66 1.17 13.58 11.00
N VAL A 67 1.70 13.89 9.81
CA VAL A 67 1.58 15.23 9.22
C VAL A 67 0.11 15.57 8.97
N LEU A 68 -0.68 14.64 8.40
CA LEU A 68 -2.10 14.85 8.15
C LEU A 68 -2.90 15.10 9.44
N LYS A 69 -2.55 14.46 10.57
CA LYS A 69 -3.21 14.75 11.86
C LYS A 69 -3.06 16.20 12.30
N GLN A 70 -1.97 16.87 11.91
CA GLN A 70 -1.67 18.24 12.34
C GLN A 70 -2.51 19.29 11.60
N TYR A 71 -2.80 19.06 10.31
CA TYR A 71 -3.42 20.09 9.46
C TYR A 71 -4.65 19.63 8.67
N TYR A 72 -4.80 18.33 8.42
CA TYR A 72 -5.87 17.79 7.58
C TYR A 72 -6.47 16.48 8.15
N PRO A 73 -7.02 16.52 9.38
CA PRO A 73 -7.53 15.33 10.06
C PRO A 73 -8.74 14.71 9.36
N VAL A 74 -9.53 15.51 8.63
CA VAL A 74 -10.69 15.03 7.83
C VAL A 74 -10.28 13.91 6.86
N MET A 75 -9.09 14.01 6.26
CA MET A 75 -8.57 13.01 5.33
C MET A 75 -8.47 11.61 5.97
N LEU A 76 -8.10 11.55 7.25
CA LEU A 76 -7.98 10.30 8.01
C LEU A 76 -9.34 9.70 8.39
N GLN A 77 -10.41 10.49 8.33
CA GLN A 77 -11.79 10.03 8.51
C GLN A 77 -12.38 9.51 7.20
N LEU A 78 -12.05 10.14 6.06
CA LEU A 78 -12.50 9.67 4.74
C LEU A 78 -11.88 8.32 4.37
N PHE A 79 -10.56 8.20 4.56
CA PHE A 79 -9.80 7.03 4.16
C PHE A 79 -9.17 6.38 5.39
N SER A 80 -9.66 5.19 5.75
CA SER A 80 -9.09 4.40 6.86
C SER A 80 -7.60 4.12 6.65
N ASP A 81 -7.22 3.83 5.40
CA ASP A 81 -5.84 3.64 4.97
C ASP A 81 -5.43 4.68 3.91
N VAL A 82 -4.49 5.56 4.30
CA VAL A 82 -3.94 6.62 3.45
C VAL A 82 -2.92 6.12 2.43
N ASN A 83 -2.45 4.87 2.57
CA ASN A 83 -1.54 4.24 1.62
C ASN A 83 -2.26 3.70 0.37
N THR A 84 -3.59 3.72 0.37
CA THR A 84 -4.38 3.28 -0.78
C THR A 84 -4.14 4.22 -1.98
N LYS A 85 -4.15 3.67 -3.20
CA LYS A 85 -3.93 4.44 -4.43
C LYS A 85 -4.88 5.63 -4.54
N ILE A 86 -6.15 5.44 -4.19
CA ILE A 86 -7.17 6.49 -4.24
C ILE A 86 -6.93 7.58 -3.19
N ALA A 87 -6.51 7.24 -1.97
CA ALA A 87 -6.20 8.23 -0.94
C ALA A 87 -4.98 9.07 -1.31
N LEU A 88 -3.92 8.43 -1.84
CA LEU A 88 -2.73 9.13 -2.31
C LEU A 88 -3.03 10.04 -3.51
N ALA A 89 -3.84 9.57 -4.47
CA ALA A 89 -4.30 10.40 -5.58
C ALA A 89 -5.15 11.58 -5.10
N PHE A 90 -6.05 11.35 -4.14
CA PHE A 90 -6.90 12.41 -3.59
C PHE A 90 -6.06 13.48 -2.89
N LEU A 91 -5.06 13.09 -2.10
CA LEU A 91 -4.13 14.03 -1.46
C LEU A 91 -3.26 14.81 -2.46
N GLN A 92 -2.97 14.21 -3.61
CA GLN A 92 -2.21 14.87 -4.67
C GLN A 92 -3.06 15.93 -5.38
N THR A 93 -4.35 15.67 -5.60
CA THR A 93 -5.28 16.61 -6.24
C THR A 93 -5.82 17.67 -5.27
N TYR A 94 -6.13 17.27 -4.03
CA TYR A 94 -6.71 18.11 -2.98
C TYR A 94 -5.81 18.07 -1.73
N PRO A 95 -4.67 18.76 -1.76
CA PRO A 95 -3.68 18.71 -0.67
C PRO A 95 -4.12 19.46 0.59
N THR A 96 -5.11 20.34 0.49
CA THR A 96 -5.56 21.22 1.57
C THR A 96 -7.04 21.02 1.90
N PRO A 97 -7.44 21.24 3.16
CA PRO A 97 -8.84 21.12 3.58
C PRO A 97 -9.75 22.13 2.87
N GLN A 98 -9.25 23.31 2.52
CA GLN A 98 -10.02 24.33 1.79
C GLN A 98 -10.41 23.85 0.39
N LEU A 99 -9.45 23.31 -0.37
CA LEU A 99 -9.72 22.77 -1.71
C LEU A 99 -10.72 21.61 -1.68
N ALA A 100 -10.66 20.79 -0.62
CA ALA A 100 -11.59 19.69 -0.46
C ALA A 100 -12.97 20.12 0.06
N HIS A 101 -13.06 21.25 0.77
CA HIS A 101 -14.33 21.85 1.19
C HIS A 101 -15.12 22.38 0.00
N ASP A 102 -14.42 23.00 -0.94
CA ASP A 102 -14.99 23.56 -2.18
C ASP A 102 -15.41 22.47 -3.19
N LEU A 103 -15.06 21.21 -2.92
CA LEU A 103 -15.37 20.09 -3.79
C LEU A 103 -16.88 19.89 -3.90
N THR A 104 -17.40 19.94 -5.13
CA THR A 104 -18.80 19.61 -5.39
C THR A 104 -19.01 18.10 -5.29
N ARG A 105 -20.25 17.70 -5.02
CA ARG A 105 -20.63 16.29 -4.99
C ARG A 105 -20.33 15.59 -6.32
N THR A 106 -20.58 16.28 -7.43
CA THR A 106 -20.34 15.78 -8.80
C THR A 106 -18.85 15.61 -9.09
N ASP A 107 -18.00 16.54 -8.65
CA ASP A 107 -16.56 16.42 -8.83
C ASP A 107 -15.98 15.27 -8.00
N LEU A 108 -16.46 15.12 -6.76
CA LEU A 108 -16.09 13.99 -5.91
C LEU A 108 -16.52 12.66 -6.53
N GLU A 109 -17.73 12.58 -7.09
CA GLU A 109 -18.21 11.39 -7.77
C GLU A 109 -17.35 11.04 -8.98
N HIS A 110 -17.05 12.03 -9.83
CA HIS A 110 -16.18 11.86 -11.00
C HIS A 110 -14.79 11.36 -10.59
N PHE A 111 -14.17 11.99 -9.58
CA PHE A 111 -12.89 11.58 -9.04
C PHE A 111 -12.92 10.12 -8.54
N LEU A 112 -13.90 9.77 -7.71
CA LEU A 112 -13.99 8.42 -7.14
C LEU A 112 -14.23 7.36 -8.22
N ARG A 113 -15.04 7.65 -9.25
CA ARG A 113 -15.26 6.75 -10.39
C ARG A 113 -14.00 6.58 -11.23
N ALA A 114 -13.28 7.68 -11.51
CA ALA A 114 -12.01 7.64 -12.26
C ALA A 114 -10.94 6.77 -11.57
N HIS A 115 -11.00 6.66 -10.24
CA HIS A 115 -10.11 5.82 -9.44
C HIS A 115 -10.70 4.45 -9.07
N GLY A 116 -11.83 4.04 -9.67
CA GLY A 116 -12.41 2.70 -9.50
C GLY A 116 -13.01 2.44 -8.11
N TYR A 117 -13.55 3.46 -7.44
CA TYR A 117 -14.18 3.28 -6.14
C TYR A 117 -15.53 2.57 -6.25
N ASN A 118 -15.63 1.37 -5.68
CA ASN A 118 -16.82 0.52 -5.81
C ASN A 118 -17.95 0.86 -4.82
N HIS A 119 -17.69 1.66 -3.78
CA HIS A 119 -18.66 1.95 -2.72
C HIS A 119 -19.36 3.30 -2.91
N MET A 120 -19.84 3.59 -4.13
CA MET A 120 -20.55 4.84 -4.49
C MET A 120 -21.71 5.19 -3.55
N ARG A 121 -22.32 4.21 -2.88
CA ARG A 121 -23.35 4.43 -1.83
C ARG A 121 -22.87 5.32 -0.67
N ARG A 122 -21.54 5.42 -0.45
CA ARG A 122 -20.94 6.29 0.59
C ARG A 122 -20.64 7.70 0.10
N LEU A 123 -20.92 8.04 -1.16
CA LEU A 123 -20.60 9.33 -1.75
C LEU A 123 -21.14 10.51 -0.91
N ASP A 124 -22.42 10.45 -0.53
CA ASP A 124 -23.06 11.53 0.25
C ASP A 124 -22.40 11.69 1.62
N VAL A 125 -22.05 10.57 2.27
CA VAL A 125 -21.35 10.57 3.57
C VAL A 125 -19.94 11.14 3.43
N LEU A 126 -19.20 10.78 2.39
CA LEU A 126 -17.86 11.32 2.11
C LEU A 126 -17.93 12.82 1.85
N HIS A 127 -18.90 13.26 1.04
CA HIS A 127 -19.10 14.67 0.72
C HIS A 127 -19.44 15.50 1.96
N GLN A 128 -20.34 15.00 2.81
CA GLN A 128 -20.67 15.64 4.08
C GLN A 128 -19.46 15.70 5.03
N THR A 129 -18.68 14.62 5.11
CA THR A 129 -17.49 14.55 5.98
C THR A 129 -16.46 15.63 5.61
N LEU A 130 -16.27 15.90 4.32
CA LEU A 130 -15.37 16.96 3.83
C LEU A 130 -15.81 18.37 4.26
N ARG A 131 -17.11 18.57 4.50
CA ARG A 131 -17.68 19.87 4.87
C ARG A 131 -17.78 20.07 6.38
N THR A 132 -17.47 19.05 7.18
CA THR A 132 -17.48 19.16 8.64
C THR A 132 -16.50 20.24 9.09
N PRO A 133 -16.94 21.23 9.87
CA PRO A 133 -16.05 22.26 10.39
C PRO A 133 -15.08 21.62 11.38
N ILE A 134 -13.78 21.71 11.08
CA ILE A 134 -12.72 21.26 11.98
C ILE A 134 -11.81 22.44 12.30
N LEU A 135 -11.36 22.51 13.56
CA LEU A 135 -10.30 23.40 13.99
C LEU A 135 -9.03 23.10 13.18
N LEU A 136 -8.73 23.97 12.23
CA LEU A 136 -7.49 23.92 11.46
C LEU A 136 -6.39 24.63 12.25
N ALA A 137 -5.15 24.12 12.15
CA ALA A 137 -4.00 24.86 12.62
C ALA A 137 -3.93 26.22 11.93
N THR A 138 -3.47 27.26 12.64
CA THR A 138 -3.31 28.61 12.08
C THR A 138 -2.18 28.68 11.04
N VAL A 139 -1.16 27.83 11.20
CA VAL A 139 -0.04 27.68 10.26
C VAL A 139 0.04 26.22 9.82
N TRP A 140 -0.10 25.98 8.53
CA TRP A 140 -0.18 24.63 7.96
C TRP A 140 0.55 24.46 6.63
N GLN A 141 1.05 25.54 6.03
CA GLN A 141 1.68 25.53 4.71
C GLN A 141 2.89 24.59 4.66
N GLY A 142 3.71 24.59 5.72
CA GLY A 142 4.85 23.66 5.84
C GLY A 142 4.42 22.20 5.99
N ALA A 143 3.35 21.93 6.74
CA ALA A 143 2.79 20.59 6.89
C ALA A 143 2.18 20.09 5.57
N ALA A 144 1.46 20.94 4.84
CA ALA A 144 0.93 20.62 3.52
C ALA A 144 2.04 20.33 2.50
N ALA A 145 3.08 21.17 2.44
CA ALA A 145 4.24 20.93 1.57
C ALA A 145 4.95 19.60 1.90
N HIS A 146 5.12 19.30 3.19
CA HIS A 146 5.70 18.04 3.63
C HIS A 146 4.83 16.84 3.25
N ALA A 147 3.51 16.90 3.45
CA ALA A 147 2.59 15.86 3.03
C ALA A 147 2.65 15.63 1.51
N GLN A 148 2.64 16.71 0.72
CA GLN A 148 2.76 16.65 -0.74
C GLN A 148 4.08 16.02 -1.20
N ALA A 149 5.19 16.26 -0.49
CA ALA A 149 6.47 15.61 -0.78
C ALA A 149 6.48 14.11 -0.43
N LEU A 150 5.75 13.69 0.61
CA LEU A 150 5.66 12.29 1.01
C LEU A 150 4.78 11.44 0.08
N VAL A 151 3.72 12.01 -0.50
CA VAL A 151 2.80 11.29 -1.40
C VAL A 151 3.52 10.56 -2.55
N PRO A 152 4.35 11.19 -3.39
CA PRO A 152 5.04 10.51 -4.49
C PRO A 152 6.05 9.47 -4.00
N VAL A 153 6.65 9.68 -2.82
CA VAL A 153 7.54 8.69 -2.20
C VAL A 153 6.76 7.42 -1.85
N VAL A 154 5.61 7.55 -1.19
CA VAL A 154 4.74 6.40 -0.85
C VAL A 154 4.22 5.72 -2.12
N GLN A 155 3.79 6.49 -3.13
CA GLN A 155 3.37 5.93 -4.43
C GLN A 155 4.49 5.11 -5.09
N THR A 156 5.73 5.62 -5.08
CA THR A 156 6.89 4.92 -5.64
C THR A 156 7.15 3.62 -4.90
N LEU A 157 7.16 3.64 -3.56
CA LEU A 157 7.33 2.44 -2.75
C LEU A 157 6.24 1.39 -3.01
N ASN A 158 4.98 1.82 -3.20
CA ASN A 158 3.88 0.94 -3.59
C ASN A 158 4.11 0.26 -4.95
N GLN A 159 4.62 1.02 -5.93
CA GLN A 159 4.96 0.49 -7.25
C GLN A 159 6.12 -0.52 -7.16
N GLN A 160 7.18 -0.20 -6.41
CA GLN A 160 8.33 -1.09 -6.24
C GLN A 160 7.95 -2.38 -5.50
N LEU A 161 7.12 -2.31 -4.45
CA LEU A 161 6.58 -3.51 -3.80
C LEU A 161 5.80 -4.38 -4.78
N GLY A 162 4.99 -3.77 -5.66
CA GLY A 162 4.27 -4.50 -6.70
C GLY A 162 5.20 -5.16 -7.72
N ARG A 163 6.32 -4.51 -8.07
CA ARG A 163 7.35 -5.06 -8.94
C ARG A 163 8.06 -6.25 -8.30
N ILE A 164 8.63 -6.07 -7.11
CA ILE A 164 9.35 -7.16 -6.41
C ILE A 164 8.42 -8.35 -6.16
N LYS A 165 7.14 -8.14 -5.83
CA LYS A 165 6.17 -9.25 -5.73
C LYS A 165 6.03 -10.04 -7.03
N ARG A 166 6.05 -9.39 -8.19
CA ARG A 166 6.02 -10.07 -9.49
C ARG A 166 7.33 -10.82 -9.74
N ASP A 167 8.47 -10.22 -9.44
CA ASP A 167 9.79 -10.83 -9.62
C ASP A 167 9.92 -12.09 -8.75
N ILE A 168 9.55 -12.01 -7.47
CA ILE A 168 9.47 -13.16 -6.55
C ILE A 168 8.62 -14.28 -7.15
N ARG A 169 7.42 -13.94 -7.67
CA ARG A 169 6.50 -14.93 -8.25
C ARG A 169 7.09 -15.60 -9.49
N GLN A 170 7.75 -14.84 -10.37
CA GLN A 170 8.39 -15.37 -11.57
C GLN A 170 9.55 -16.31 -11.19
N THR A 171 10.45 -15.87 -10.31
CA THR A 171 11.58 -16.69 -9.85
C THR A 171 11.12 -17.98 -9.17
N PHE A 172 9.99 -17.95 -8.45
CA PHE A 172 9.41 -19.14 -7.84
C PHE A 172 8.84 -20.13 -8.87
N ILE A 173 8.09 -19.65 -9.87
CA ILE A 173 7.52 -20.50 -10.93
C ILE A 173 8.62 -21.14 -11.78
N ASP A 174 9.68 -20.41 -12.06
CA ASP A 174 10.80 -20.90 -12.86
C ASP A 174 11.70 -21.89 -12.08
N HIS A 175 11.38 -22.22 -10.82
CA HIS A 175 12.19 -23.15 -10.03
C HIS A 175 11.95 -24.61 -10.46
N PRO A 176 13.00 -25.40 -10.75
CA PRO A 176 12.86 -26.78 -11.23
C PRO A 176 12.18 -27.73 -10.23
N GLU A 177 12.20 -27.41 -8.93
CA GLU A 177 11.52 -28.17 -7.87
C GLU A 177 10.06 -27.72 -7.64
N ALA A 178 9.54 -26.77 -8.45
CA ALA A 178 8.12 -26.40 -8.45
C ALA A 178 7.26 -27.24 -9.41
N ALA A 179 7.88 -28.16 -10.18
CA ALA A 179 7.23 -29.10 -11.09
C ALA A 179 6.79 -30.38 -10.39
#